data_AF-A0A6S7GE90-F1
#
_entry.id   AF-A0A6S7GE90-F1
#
_cell.length_a   1.000
_cell.length_b   1.000
_cell.length_c   1.000
_cell.angle_alpha   90.00
_cell.angle_beta   90.00
_cell.angle_gamma   90.00
#
_symmetry.space_group_name_H-M   'P 1'
#
loop_
_entity.id
_entity.type
_entity.pdbx_description
1 polymer ?
#
loop_
_entity_poly.entity_id
_entity_poly.type
_entity_poly.pdbx_seq_one_letter_code
_entity_poly.pdbx_strand_id
1 'polypeptide(L)'
;HKPFLELLGTSEPDQQQALLETATAEQVHCLCLCVENVMKRKYLMLKHVMKKLRPYRHEMLRLVDRGKCGRRKERILIQHGE
;
A
#
# COMPACT_ATOMS: atom_id res chain seq x y z
N HIS A 1 -5.99 -9.82 -7.21
CA HIS A 1 -6.71 -8.85 -6.34
C HIS A 1 -7.01 -7.51 -7.01
N LYS A 2 -7.19 -7.45 -8.35
CA LYS A 2 -7.51 -6.19 -9.06
C LYS A 2 -8.81 -5.52 -8.55
N PRO A 3 -9.93 -6.24 -8.34
CA PRO A 3 -11.17 -5.62 -7.85
C PRO A 3 -11.02 -4.98 -6.47
N PHE A 4 -10.19 -5.57 -5.60
CA PHE A 4 -9.92 -5.02 -4.27
C PHE A 4 -9.11 -3.73 -4.34
N LEU A 5 -8.11 -3.66 -5.22
CA LEU A 5 -7.31 -2.44 -5.44
C LEU A 5 -8.13 -1.32 -6.08
N GLU A 6 -9.03 -1.66 -7.00
CA GLU A 6 -9.96 -0.71 -7.61
C GLU A 6 -10.94 -0.18 -6.57
N LEU A 7 -11.54 -1.07 -5.77
CA LEU A 7 -12.43 -0.69 -4.67
C LEU A 7 -11.72 0.25 -3.68
N LEU A 8 -10.53 -0.14 -3.21
CA LEU A 8 -9.72 0.68 -2.30
C LEU A 8 -9.38 2.05 -2.90
N GLY A 9 -9.09 2.13 -4.20
CA GLY A 9 -8.77 3.39 -4.88
C GLY A 9 -9.98 4.30 -5.14
N THR A 10 -11.20 3.76 -5.09
CA THR A 10 -12.46 4.52 -5.29
C THR A 10 -13.21 4.81 -3.99
N SER A 11 -12.78 4.23 -2.88
CA SER A 11 -13.40 4.37 -1.57
C SER A 11 -12.98 5.66 -0.86
N GLU A 12 -13.86 6.20 -0.02
CA GLU A 12 -13.57 7.31 0.89
C GLU A 12 -12.58 6.87 1.99
N PRO A 13 -11.82 7.79 2.63
CA PRO A 13 -10.83 7.44 3.65
C PRO A 13 -11.34 6.48 4.74
N ASP A 14 -12.51 6.76 5.32
CA ASP A 14 -13.12 5.90 6.35
C ASP A 14 -13.40 4.47 5.83
N GLN A 15 -13.78 4.37 4.55
CA GLN A 15 -14.03 3.08 3.89
C GLN A 15 -12.72 2.37 3.55
N GLN A 16 -11.68 3.11 3.15
CA GLN A 16 -10.36 2.56 2.90
C GLN A 16 -9.80 1.92 4.16
N GLN A 17 -9.93 2.59 5.31
CA GLN A 17 -9.51 2.04 6.59
C GLN A 17 -10.27 0.74 6.90
N ALA A 18 -11.60 0.72 6.78
CA ALA A 18 -12.39 -0.48 7.02
C ALA A 18 -12.03 -1.65 6.06
N LEU A 19 -11.72 -1.34 4.81
CA LEU A 19 -11.26 -2.31 3.81
C LEU A 19 -9.86 -2.87 4.13
N LEU A 20 -8.97 -2.05 4.69
CA LEU A 20 -7.65 -2.49 5.12
C LEU A 20 -7.70 -3.31 6.41
N GLU A 21 -8.61 -3.00 7.33
CA GLU A 21 -8.85 -3.77 8.57
C GLU A 21 -9.46 -5.16 8.30
N THR A 22 -10.23 -5.29 7.22
CA THR A 22 -10.85 -6.55 6.79
C THR A 22 -10.08 -7.27 5.69
N ALA A 23 -8.91 -6.73 5.30
CA ALA A 23 -8.11 -7.29 4.22
C ALA A 23 -7.53 -8.65 4.60
N THR A 24 -7.62 -9.62 3.69
CA THR A 24 -6.95 -10.91 3.86
C THR A 24 -5.43 -10.75 3.77
N ALA A 25 -4.69 -11.70 4.34
CA ALA A 25 -3.23 -11.72 4.26
C ALA A 25 -2.71 -11.67 2.81
N GLU A 26 -3.42 -12.28 1.86
CA GLU A 26 -3.10 -12.24 0.44
C GLU A 26 -3.33 -10.85 -0.18
N GLN A 27 -4.41 -10.17 0.19
CA GLN A 27 -4.69 -8.80 -0.25
C GLN A 27 -3.63 -7.83 0.28
N VAL A 28 -3.26 -7.95 1.56
CA VAL A 28 -2.16 -7.18 2.18
C VAL A 28 -0.83 -7.47 1.48
N HIS A 29 -0.56 -8.74 1.16
CA HIS A 29 0.64 -9.11 0.41
C HIS A 29 0.66 -8.48 -0.99
N CYS A 30 -0.48 -8.50 -1.69
CA CYS A 30 -0.63 -7.88 -3.00
C CYS A 30 -0.37 -6.36 -2.95
N LEU A 31 -0.92 -5.65 -1.95
CA LEU A 31 -0.62 -4.23 -1.72
C LEU A 31 0.87 -3.99 -1.52
N CYS A 32 1.52 -4.79 -0.68
CA CYS A 32 2.96 -4.68 -0.42
C CYS A 32 3.79 -4.90 -1.70
N LEU A 33 3.40 -5.85 -2.56
CA LEU A 33 4.05 -6.09 -3.84
C LEU A 33 3.86 -4.91 -4.81
N CYS A 34 2.67 -4.32 -4.86
CA CYS A 34 2.43 -3.11 -5.65
C CYS A 34 3.36 -1.97 -5.21
N VAL A 35 3.47 -1.73 -3.90
CA VAL A 35 4.38 -0.73 -3.32
C VAL A 35 5.84 -1.06 -3.63
N GLU A 36 6.26 -2.32 -3.51
CA GLU A 36 7.62 -2.78 -3.83
C GLU A 36 7.97 -2.49 -5.29
N ASN A 37 7.06 -2.78 -6.22
CA ASN A 37 7.29 -2.56 -7.65
C ASN A 37 7.35 -1.07 -8.02
N VAL A 38 6.51 -0.23 -7.39
CA VAL A 38 6.59 1.24 -7.54
C VAL A 38 7.93 1.76 -7.02
N MET A 39 8.35 1.31 -5.85
CA MET A 39 9.61 1.72 -5.21
C MET A 39 10.85 1.27 -6.01
N LYS A 40 10.81 0.06 -6.57
CA LYS A 40 11.88 -0.46 -7.45
C LYS A 40 11.87 0.15 -8.85
N ARG A 41 10.98 1.11 -9.13
CA ARG A 41 10.79 1.73 -10.46
C ARG A 41 10.62 0.71 -11.58
N LYS A 42 10.04 -0.47 -11.27
CA LYS A 42 9.73 -1.48 -12.28
C LYS A 42 8.64 -1.00 -13.25
N TYR A 43 7.88 0.02 -12.85
CA TYR A 43 6.91 0.73 -13.67
C TYR A 43 7.39 2.15 -13.98
N LEU A 44 7.18 2.59 -15.23
CA LEU A 44 7.38 3.97 -15.66
C LEU A 44 6.30 4.86 -15.04
N MET A 45 6.54 5.26 -13.79
CA MET A 45 5.71 6.23 -13.10
C MET A 45 6.07 7.65 -13.56
N LEU A 46 5.06 8.46 -13.86
CA LEU A 46 5.26 9.87 -14.21
C LEU A 46 5.93 10.61 -13.04
N LYS A 47 6.89 11.50 -13.36
CA LYS A 47 7.71 12.21 -12.36
C LYS A 47 6.88 12.96 -11.30
N HIS A 48 5.72 13.49 -11.69
CA HIS A 48 4.82 14.21 -10.78
C HIS A 48 4.17 13.27 -9.75
N VAL A 49 3.83 12.03 -10.13
CA VAL A 49 3.28 11.04 -9.19
C VAL A 49 4.36 10.61 -8.20
N MET A 50 5.60 10.38 -8.69
CA MET A 50 6.73 10.07 -7.83
C MET A 50 7.04 11.18 -6.81
N LYS A 51 6.81 12.46 -7.16
CA LYS A 51 6.94 13.57 -6.22
C LYS A 51 5.88 13.51 -5.10
N LYS A 52 4.62 13.16 -5.43
CA LYS A 52 3.55 12.99 -4.44
C LYS A 52 3.79 11.82 -3.48
N LEU A 53 4.47 10.77 -3.94
CA LEU A 53 4.81 9.59 -3.13
C LEU A 53 6.06 9.79 -2.27
N ARG A 54 6.84 10.84 -2.52
CA ARG A 54 8.11 11.10 -1.84
C ARG A 54 7.99 11.29 -0.31
N PRO A 55 6.95 11.98 0.22
CA PRO A 55 6.75 12.10 1.66
C PRO A 55 6.56 10.74 2.35
N TYR A 56 5.83 9.82 1.71
CA TYR A 56 5.51 8.49 2.26
C TYR A 56 6.60 7.43 1.99
N ARG A 57 7.79 7.85 1.53
CA ARG A 57 8.85 6.94 1.10
C ARG A 57 9.31 6.03 2.23
N HIS A 58 9.36 6.56 3.46
CA HIS A 58 9.83 5.82 4.62
C HIS A 58 8.84 4.71 5.01
N GLU A 59 7.54 5.01 4.94
CA GLU A 59 6.43 4.10 5.19
C GLU A 59 6.40 2.99 4.14
N MET A 60 6.56 3.36 2.86
CA MET A 60 6.68 2.41 1.76
C MET A 60 7.87 1.46 1.95
N LEU A 61 9.03 1.97 2.37
CA LEU A 61 10.19 1.12 2.67
C LEU A 61 9.88 0.13 3.81
N ARG A 62 9.15 0.56 4.84
CA ARG A 62 8.73 -0.31 5.95
C ARG A 62 7.73 -1.39 5.53
N LEU A 63 6.89 -1.12 4.52
CA LEU A 63 5.97 -2.12 3.95
C LEU A 63 6.69 -3.15 3.08
N VAL A 64 7.72 -2.72 2.38
CA VAL A 64 8.52 -3.55 1.46
C VAL A 64 9.56 -4.39 2.19
N ASP A 65 9.92 -4.02 3.42
CA ASP A 65 10.85 -4.77 4.26
C ASP A 65 10.40 -6.24 4.42
N ARG A 66 11.23 -7.16 3.90
CA ARG A 66 10.98 -8.61 3.89
C ARG A 66 11.15 -9.24 5.27
N GLY A 67 11.80 -8.55 6.20
CA GLY A 67 11.97 -9.02 7.59
C GLY A 67 10.75 -8.80 8.48
N LYS A 68 9.72 -8.09 8.01
CA LYS A 68 8.51 -7.80 8.79
C LYS A 68 7.39 -8.80 8.51
N CYS A 69 6.80 -9.33 9.58
CA CYS A 69 5.63 -10.20 9.51
C CYS A 69 4.40 -9.45 8.97
N GLY A 70 3.47 -10.18 8.34
CA GLY A 70 2.26 -9.63 7.71
C GLY A 70 1.46 -8.70 8.63
N ARG A 71 1.25 -9.09 9.89
CA ARG A 71 0.56 -8.27 10.92
C ARG A 71 1.20 -6.90 11.17
N ARG A 72 2.51 -6.76 10.97
CA ARG A 72 3.21 -5.47 11.14
C ARG A 72 3.04 -4.58 9.92
N LYS A 73 2.86 -5.16 8.74
CA LYS A 73 2.61 -4.44 7.48
C LYS A 73 1.16 -3.96 7.41
N GLU A 74 0.23 -4.81 7.80
CA GLU A 74 -1.19 -4.48 7.97
C GLU A 74 -1.37 -3.27 8.89
N ARG A 75 -0.71 -3.26 10.05
CA ARG A 75 -0.74 -2.10 10.96
C ARG A 75 -0.21 -0.80 10.34
N ILE A 76 0.83 -0.87 9.51
CA ILE A 76 1.37 0.31 8.81
C ILE A 76 0.40 0.82 7.74
N LEU A 77 -0.31 -0.10 7.06
CA LEU A 77 -1.33 0.26 6.08
C LEU A 77 -2.54 0.94 6.76
N ILE A 78 -3.04 0.36 7.85
CA ILE A 78 -4.20 0.90 8.59
C ILE A 78 -3.89 2.27 9.20
N GLN A 79 -2.69 2.47 9.76
CA GLN A 79 -2.31 3.72 10.42
C GLN A 79 -2.17 4.93 9.47
N HIS A 80 -2.10 4.69 8.15
CA HIS A 80 -1.91 5.73 7.15
C HIS A 80 -3.00 5.73 6.06
N GLY A 81 -4.11 5.02 6.28
CA GLY A 81 -5.27 5.01 5.38
C GLY A 81 -6.19 6.24 5.49
N GLU A 82 -5.65 7.39 5.94
CA GLU A 82 -6.36 8.68 6.10
C GLU A 82 -6.25 9.58 4.86
#